data_AF-A0A351FGQ9-F1
#
_entry.id   AF-A0A351FGQ9-F1
#
_cell.length_a   1.000
_cell.length_b   1.000
_cell.length_c   1.000
_cell.angle_alpha   90.00
_cell.angle_beta   90.00
_cell.angle_gamma   90.00
#
_symmetry.space_group_name_H-M   'P 1'
#
loop_
_entity.id
_entity.type
_entity.pdbx_description
1 polymer ?
#
loop_
_entity_poly.entity_id
_entity_poly.type
_entity_poly.pdbx_seq_one_letter_code
_entity_poly.pdbx_strand_id
1 'polypeptide(L)'
;MIEGRTRVEVALPLPIYRTFSYEVHGEAPLPGTRVLVPFRRQELIGWITADRPDPDVQKVKAVLGVLEDVPSVTPDLMELCGWMAEYYVAPLGIAIRASIPAVLSDVSRDYLSLTGLQGGDLSSREKRLLEWLSERKGPQRVKTTRNNLGIGSIWPEVRSLIASGHIIHETVSPQSPSVKTRRVVRIVRSLENLLERDQAFGRGERQREAFGFIEAAGNSVELARLTKEEGFSRGVVTALTKKGLVEVV
;
A
#
# COMPACT_ATOMS: atom_id res chain seq x y z
N MET A 1 -25.95 20.66 -2.41
CA MET A 1 -25.21 20.50 -1.14
C MET A 1 -23.82 21.05 -1.37
N ILE A 2 -23.35 21.96 -0.52
CA ILE A 2 -22.03 22.58 -0.69
C ILE A 2 -21.00 21.51 -0.31
N GLU A 3 -20.26 20.98 -1.28
CA GLU A 3 -19.15 20.05 -1.04
C GLU A 3 -18.14 20.73 -0.10
N GLY A 4 -18.14 20.29 1.16
CA GLY A 4 -17.24 20.80 2.18
C GLY A 4 -15.79 20.52 1.77
N ARG A 5 -14.98 21.58 1.80
CA ARG A 5 -13.52 21.47 1.66
C ARG A 5 -12.94 21.24 3.03
N THR A 6 -12.31 20.09 3.22
CA THR A 6 -11.70 19.72 4.50
C THR A 6 -10.19 19.80 4.39
N ARG A 7 -9.52 20.30 5.43
CA ARG A 7 -8.05 20.33 5.48
C ARG A 7 -7.53 19.12 6.22
N VAL A 8 -6.44 18.56 5.73
CA VAL A 8 -5.73 17.43 6.35
C VAL A 8 -4.24 17.71 6.40
N GLU A 9 -3.58 17.17 7.42
CA GLU A 9 -2.12 17.15 7.50
C GLU A 9 -1.58 15.85 6.92
N VAL A 10 -0.53 15.96 6.12
CA VAL A 10 0.08 14.80 5.43
C VAL A 10 1.56 14.72 5.79
N ALA A 11 1.96 13.59 6.38
CA ALA A 11 3.35 13.24 6.56
C ALA A 11 3.94 12.70 5.24
N LEU A 12 4.95 13.39 4.71
CA LEU A 12 5.65 12.99 3.49
C LEU A 12 6.95 12.24 3.82
N PRO A 13 7.33 11.21 3.05
CA PRO A 13 8.56 10.44 3.26
C PRO A 13 9.80 11.20 2.79
N LEU A 14 10.05 12.33 3.44
CA LEU A 14 11.13 13.28 3.17
C LEU A 14 11.92 13.50 4.46
N PRO A 15 13.21 13.87 4.37
CA PRO A 15 14.01 14.23 5.54
C PRO A 15 13.62 15.62 6.10
N ILE A 16 12.35 15.77 6.50
CA ILE A 16 11.74 17.02 6.94
C ILE A 16 10.89 16.76 8.20
N TYR A 17 11.13 17.48 9.27
CA TYR A 17 10.48 17.33 10.58
C TYR A 17 9.14 18.08 10.69
N ARG A 18 8.30 18.01 9.67
CA ARG A 18 6.94 18.57 9.68
C ARG A 18 6.01 17.85 8.72
N THR A 19 4.73 17.97 8.97
CA THR A 19 3.66 17.62 8.03
C THR A 19 3.40 18.78 7.05
N PHE A 20 2.54 18.52 6.08
CA PHE A 20 2.13 19.50 5.09
C PHE A 20 0.61 19.50 4.96
N SER A 21 0.02 20.70 4.97
CA SER A 21 -1.42 20.89 4.84
C SER A 21 -1.88 20.74 3.39
N TYR A 22 -2.92 19.94 3.19
CA TYR A 22 -3.61 19.76 1.91
C TYR A 22 -5.12 19.90 2.06
N GLU A 23 -5.79 20.16 0.95
CA GLU A 23 -7.25 20.21 0.85
C GLU A 23 -7.79 18.89 0.28
N VAL A 24 -8.84 18.37 0.89
CA VAL A 24 -9.61 17.22 0.41
C VAL A 24 -11.03 17.67 0.10
N HIS A 25 -11.57 17.19 -1.02
CA HIS A 25 -12.96 17.39 -1.39
C HIS A 25 -13.82 16.33 -0.69
N GLY A 26 -14.80 16.77 0.10
CA GLY A 26 -15.67 15.87 0.85
C GLY A 26 -15.14 15.53 2.24
N GLU A 27 -15.45 14.32 2.69
CA GLU A 27 -15.06 13.83 4.01
C GLU A 27 -13.55 13.57 4.08
N ALA A 28 -12.93 13.95 5.21
CA ALA A 28 -11.52 13.68 5.42
C ALA A 28 -11.30 12.17 5.60
N PRO A 29 -10.35 11.55 4.88
CA PRO A 29 -9.99 10.17 5.15
C PRO A 29 -9.35 10.06 6.53
N LEU A 30 -9.44 8.87 7.11
CA LEU A 30 -8.93 8.61 8.45
C LEU A 30 -7.39 8.75 8.52
N PRO A 31 -6.82 9.11 9.68
CA PRO A 31 -5.38 9.05 9.90
C PRO A 31 -4.79 7.67 9.58
N GLY A 32 -3.58 7.66 9.02
CA GLY A 32 -2.92 6.46 8.50
C GLY A 32 -3.29 6.10 7.07
N THR A 33 -4.28 6.78 6.46
CA THR A 33 -4.64 6.59 5.05
C THR A 33 -3.60 7.20 4.12
N ARG A 34 -3.24 6.45 3.08
CA ARG A 34 -2.35 6.90 2.00
C ARG A 34 -3.05 7.84 1.03
N VAL A 35 -2.37 8.94 0.71
CA VAL A 35 -2.83 9.95 -0.25
C VAL A 35 -1.73 10.33 -1.23
N LEU A 36 -2.11 10.54 -2.49
CA LEU A 36 -1.25 11.12 -3.52
C LEU A 36 -1.38 12.63 -3.49
N VAL A 37 -0.25 13.34 -3.34
CA VAL A 37 -0.25 14.80 -3.23
C VAL A 37 0.82 15.45 -4.11
N PRO A 38 0.59 16.68 -4.60
CA PRO A 38 1.61 17.42 -5.33
C PRO A 38 2.64 17.99 -4.35
N PHE A 39 3.92 17.75 -4.62
CA PHE A 39 5.02 18.32 -3.85
C PHE A 39 6.10 18.90 -4.77
N ARG A 40 6.22 20.23 -4.77
CA ARG A 40 7.10 20.97 -5.71
C ARG A 40 6.82 20.59 -7.18
N ARG A 41 7.78 19.95 -7.86
CA ARG A 41 7.73 19.56 -9.29
C ARG A 41 7.44 18.06 -9.48
N GLN A 42 6.98 17.38 -8.44
CA GLN A 42 6.68 15.95 -8.45
C GLN A 42 5.43 15.66 -7.61
N GLU A 43 5.00 14.41 -7.65
CA GLU A 43 3.92 13.88 -6.84
C GLU A 43 4.50 12.85 -5.88
N LEU A 44 3.97 12.80 -4.66
CA LEU A 44 4.43 11.92 -3.60
C LEU A 44 3.24 11.25 -2.93
N ILE A 45 3.44 10.02 -2.46
CA ILE A 45 2.58 9.42 -1.46
C ILE A 45 2.97 9.96 -0.10
N GLY A 46 1.97 10.35 0.68
CA GLY A 46 2.08 10.58 2.11
C GLY A 46 0.95 9.90 2.87
N TRP A 47 0.97 10.06 4.19
CA TRP A 47 -0.03 9.52 5.09
C TRP A 47 -0.73 10.66 5.82
N ILE A 48 -2.06 10.59 5.88
CA ILE A 48 -2.84 11.53 6.69
C ILE A 48 -2.47 11.32 8.16
N THR A 49 -2.18 12.41 8.86
CA THR A 49 -1.91 12.39 10.30
C THR A 49 -3.15 12.85 11.09
N ALA A 50 -3.15 12.60 12.39
CA ALA A 50 -4.18 13.10 13.29
C ALA A 50 -3.97 14.58 13.67
N ASP A 51 -2.91 15.22 13.15
CA ASP A 51 -2.57 16.60 13.46
C ASP A 51 -3.65 17.54 12.95
N ARG A 52 -3.92 18.58 13.73
CA ARG A 52 -4.83 19.63 13.30
C ARG A 52 -4.17 20.43 12.18
N PRO A 53 -4.89 20.75 11.10
CA PRO A 53 -4.38 21.62 10.06
C PRO A 53 -3.89 22.95 10.64
N ASP A 54 -2.72 23.39 10.20
CA ASP A 54 -2.17 24.68 10.60
C ASP A 54 -3.14 25.81 10.18
N PRO A 55 -3.68 26.59 11.13
CA PRO A 55 -4.64 27.66 10.83
C PRO A 55 -4.02 28.79 10.00
N ASP A 56 -2.71 29.00 10.09
CA ASP A 56 -2.01 30.11 9.44
C ASP A 56 -1.74 29.83 7.94
N VAL A 57 -1.88 28.57 7.50
CA VAL A 57 -1.69 28.21 6.10
C VAL A 57 -2.91 28.66 5.28
N GLN A 58 -2.75 29.74 4.51
CA GLN A 58 -3.86 30.31 3.74
C GLN A 58 -4.12 29.58 2.41
N LYS A 59 -3.06 29.12 1.73
CA LYS A 59 -3.15 28.46 0.43
C LYS A 59 -2.55 27.06 0.49
N VAL A 60 -3.41 26.06 0.42
CA VAL A 60 -3.03 24.65 0.31
C VAL A 60 -3.32 24.13 -1.09
N LYS A 61 -2.61 23.07 -1.48
CA LYS A 61 -2.93 22.34 -2.72
C LYS A 61 -3.94 21.24 -2.39
N ALA A 62 -4.66 20.78 -3.41
CA ALA A 62 -5.55 19.63 -3.27
C ALA A 62 -4.77 18.31 -3.20
N VAL A 63 -5.30 17.34 -2.46
CA VAL A 63 -4.98 15.92 -2.60
C VAL A 63 -5.40 15.47 -4.00
N LEU A 64 -4.51 14.77 -4.71
CA LEU A 64 -4.75 14.28 -6.08
C LEU A 64 -5.56 12.99 -6.08
N GLY A 65 -5.41 12.17 -5.04
CA GLY A 65 -6.16 10.93 -4.89
C GLY A 65 -5.97 10.29 -3.52
N VAL A 66 -7.01 9.64 -3.03
CA VAL A 66 -6.98 8.76 -1.87
C VAL A 66 -6.73 7.35 -2.38
N LEU A 67 -5.73 6.65 -1.84
CA LEU A 67 -5.25 5.40 -2.43
C LEU A 67 -5.89 4.14 -1.84
N GLU A 68 -6.69 4.30 -0.80
CA GLU A 68 -7.34 3.22 -0.06
C GLU A 68 -8.51 3.74 0.77
N ASP A 69 -9.55 2.92 0.93
CA ASP A 69 -10.72 3.26 1.75
C ASP A 69 -10.48 3.04 3.26
N VAL A 70 -9.55 2.14 3.59
CA VAL A 70 -9.16 1.80 4.97
C VAL A 70 -7.69 2.14 5.18
N PRO A 71 -7.30 2.78 6.29
CA PRO A 71 -5.91 3.10 6.59
C PRO A 71 -4.97 1.89 6.47
N SER A 72 -3.92 2.01 5.66
CA SER A 72 -2.83 1.00 5.63
C SER A 72 -1.96 1.04 6.88
N VAL A 73 -1.92 2.17 7.57
CA VAL A 73 -1.23 2.33 8.85
C VAL A 73 -2.31 2.37 9.93
N THR A 74 -2.32 1.35 10.80
CA THR A 74 -3.29 1.27 11.90
C THR A 74 -3.05 2.37 12.93
N PRO A 75 -4.05 2.70 13.78
CA PRO A 75 -3.89 3.68 14.86
C PRO A 75 -2.70 3.35 15.77
N ASP A 76 -2.55 2.09 16.20
CA ASP A 76 -1.43 1.65 17.06
C ASP A 76 -0.07 1.87 16.36
N LEU A 77 0.00 1.63 15.05
CA LEU A 77 1.23 1.81 14.28
C LEU A 77 1.53 3.29 14.05
N MET A 78 0.51 4.13 13.88
CA MET A 78 0.66 5.60 13.83
C MET A 78 1.20 6.14 15.14
N GLU A 79 0.68 5.68 16.28
CA GLU A 79 1.16 6.05 17.62
C GLU A 79 2.62 5.63 17.80
N LEU A 80 2.97 4.38 17.46
CA LEU A 80 4.34 3.90 17.52
C LEU A 80 5.28 4.73 16.63
N CYS A 81 4.87 5.05 15.40
CA CYS A 81 5.67 5.87 14.49
C CYS A 81 5.84 7.30 15.00
N GLY A 82 4.81 7.87 15.63
CA GLY A 82 4.86 9.16 16.31
C GLY A 82 5.86 9.16 17.46
N TRP A 83 5.77 8.16 18.35
CA TRP A 83 6.73 7.97 19.44
C TRP A 83 8.16 7.81 18.93
N MET A 84 8.38 7.00 17.88
CA MET A 84 9.70 6.84 17.27
C MET A 84 10.24 8.14 16.67
N ALA A 85 9.39 8.91 16.00
CA ALA A 85 9.75 10.19 15.40
C ALA A 85 10.20 11.21 16.45
N GLU A 86 9.49 11.28 17.58
CA GLU A 86 9.83 12.14 18.70
C GLU A 86 11.09 11.67 19.42
N TYR A 87 11.12 10.39 19.85
CA TYR A 87 12.20 9.85 20.67
C TYR A 87 13.53 9.78 19.95
N TYR A 88 13.54 9.35 18.68
CA TYR A 88 14.76 9.23 17.88
C TYR A 88 15.07 10.46 17.04
N VAL A 89 14.28 11.54 17.16
CA VAL A 89 14.39 12.75 16.33
C VAL A 89 14.44 12.34 14.85
N ALA A 90 13.46 11.53 14.44
CA ALA A 90 13.32 11.04 13.08
C ALA A 90 12.14 11.74 12.37
N PRO A 91 12.23 12.05 11.07
CA PRO A 91 11.10 12.59 10.33
C PRO A 91 9.92 11.62 10.33
N LEU A 92 8.73 12.08 10.75
CA LEU A 92 7.54 11.22 10.90
C LEU A 92 7.21 10.44 9.63
N GLY A 93 7.22 11.10 8.46
CA GLY A 93 6.93 10.40 7.20
C GLY A 93 7.97 9.37 6.80
N ILE A 94 9.22 9.46 7.29
CA ILE A 94 10.24 8.42 7.11
C ILE A 94 9.98 7.25 8.05
N ALA A 95 9.61 7.52 9.31
CA ALA A 95 9.24 6.48 10.29
C ALA A 95 8.02 5.66 9.78
N ILE A 96 6.97 6.33 9.33
CA ILE A 96 5.77 5.68 8.77
C ILE A 96 6.13 4.87 7.52
N ARG A 97 6.92 5.44 6.60
CA ARG A 97 7.33 4.69 5.40
C ARG A 97 8.15 3.44 5.73
N ALA A 98 8.97 3.49 6.78
CA ALA A 98 9.78 2.36 7.21
C ALA A 98 8.97 1.26 7.92
N SER A 99 7.80 1.59 8.48
CA SER A 99 6.96 0.64 9.19
C SER A 99 6.07 -0.21 8.27
N ILE A 100 5.93 0.16 6.99
CA ILE A 100 5.09 -0.54 6.01
C ILE A 100 5.90 -1.20 4.88
N PRO A 101 5.35 -2.25 4.23
CA PRO A 101 5.94 -2.84 3.04
C PRO A 101 6.15 -1.82 1.90
N ALA A 102 7.30 -1.90 1.22
CA ALA A 102 7.68 -0.95 0.16
C ALA A 102 6.65 -0.82 -0.97
N VAL A 103 5.93 -1.90 -1.30
CA VAL A 103 4.86 -1.91 -2.31
C VAL A 103 3.70 -0.97 -1.96
N LEU A 104 3.44 -0.76 -0.66
CA LEU A 104 2.44 0.20 -0.19
C LEU A 104 2.93 1.65 -0.25
N SER A 105 4.22 1.87 -0.49
CA SER A 105 4.79 3.21 -0.72
C SER A 105 4.98 3.55 -2.20
N ASP A 106 4.63 2.64 -3.12
CA ASP A 106 4.80 2.85 -4.56
C ASP A 106 3.68 3.74 -5.11
N VAL A 107 4.07 4.72 -5.93
CA VAL A 107 3.14 5.65 -6.56
C VAL A 107 2.59 5.08 -7.85
N SER A 108 1.38 5.50 -8.21
CA SER A 108 0.90 5.36 -9.58
C SER A 108 1.93 5.97 -10.54
N ARG A 109 2.10 5.32 -11.68
CA ARG A 109 3.11 5.69 -12.66
C ARG A 109 2.38 6.18 -13.89
N ASP A 110 2.60 7.44 -14.20
CA ASP A 110 2.06 8.02 -15.43
C ASP A 110 2.95 7.65 -16.61
N TYR A 111 2.31 7.14 -17.66
CA TYR A 111 2.92 6.84 -18.94
C TYR A 111 2.28 7.66 -20.04
N LEU A 112 3.11 8.09 -20.99
CA LEU A 112 2.72 8.79 -22.21
C LEU A 112 2.94 7.85 -23.39
N SER A 113 1.93 7.71 -24.23
CA SER A 113 1.99 6.93 -25.45
C SER A 113 1.62 7.82 -26.63
N LEU A 114 2.37 7.73 -27.73
CA LEU A 114 2.00 8.40 -28.96
C LEU A 114 0.82 7.69 -29.61
N THR A 115 -0.18 8.47 -30.00
CA THR A 115 -1.37 7.98 -30.72
C THR A 115 -1.23 8.21 -32.23
N GLY A 116 -0.40 9.20 -32.62
CA GLY A 116 -0.09 9.59 -33.99
C GLY A 116 0.28 11.08 -34.06
N LEU A 117 1.00 11.51 -35.10
CA LEU A 117 1.24 12.94 -35.35
C LEU A 117 0.01 13.53 -36.05
N GLN A 118 -0.79 14.30 -35.32
CA GLN A 118 -1.88 15.09 -35.91
C GLN A 118 -1.36 16.46 -36.34
N GLY A 119 -2.09 17.12 -37.24
CA GLY A 119 -1.81 18.50 -37.63
C GLY A 119 -2.31 19.47 -36.56
N GLY A 120 -1.54 20.52 -36.27
CA GLY A 120 -1.92 21.55 -35.31
C GLY A 120 -0.80 22.57 -35.08
N ASP A 121 -1.17 23.73 -34.56
CA ASP A 121 -0.17 24.74 -34.17
C ASP A 121 0.40 24.34 -32.80
N LEU A 122 1.62 23.80 -32.82
CA LEU A 122 2.30 23.25 -31.65
C LEU A 122 3.36 24.23 -31.15
N SER A 123 3.37 24.47 -29.85
CA SER A 123 4.44 25.22 -29.19
C SER A 123 5.79 24.51 -29.30
N SER A 124 6.87 25.27 -29.15
CA SER A 124 8.23 24.70 -29.18
C SER A 124 8.45 23.62 -28.12
N ARG A 125 7.75 23.67 -26.99
CA ARG A 125 7.85 22.63 -25.93
C ARG A 125 7.07 21.37 -26.28
N GLU A 126 5.89 21.51 -26.88
CA GLU A 126 5.09 20.38 -27.35
C GLU A 126 5.80 19.63 -28.48
N LYS A 127 6.41 20.35 -29.43
CA LYS A 127 7.24 19.75 -30.49
C LYS A 127 8.39 18.92 -29.91
N ARG A 128 9.14 19.46 -28.95
CA ARG A 128 10.23 18.72 -28.27
C ARG A 128 9.74 17.48 -27.53
N LEU A 129 8.54 17.54 -26.93
CA LEU A 129 7.95 16.39 -26.25
C LEU A 129 7.55 15.30 -27.26
N LEU A 130 6.91 15.67 -28.38
CA LEU A 130 6.53 14.74 -29.43
C LEU A 130 7.75 14.11 -30.12
N GLU A 131 8.78 14.89 -30.45
CA GLU A 131 10.04 14.39 -31.00
C GLU A 131 10.65 13.33 -30.08
N TRP A 132 10.80 13.65 -28.78
CA TRP A 132 11.37 12.73 -27.80
C TRP A 132 10.56 11.44 -27.64
N LEU A 133 9.23 11.53 -27.72
CA LEU A 133 8.36 10.34 -27.69
C LEU A 133 8.49 9.52 -28.98
N SER A 134 8.65 10.16 -30.14
CA SER A 134 8.70 9.50 -31.46
C SER A 134 9.97 8.68 -31.68
N GLU A 135 11.07 9.09 -31.05
CA GLU A 135 12.35 8.37 -31.10
C GLU A 135 12.34 7.06 -30.28
N ARG A 136 11.29 6.82 -29.48
CA ARG A 136 11.23 5.71 -28.53
C ARG A 136 10.06 4.80 -28.83
N LYS A 137 10.29 3.49 -28.70
CA LYS A 137 9.23 2.48 -28.84
C LYS A 137 8.50 2.29 -27.51
N GLY A 138 7.16 2.33 -27.56
CA GLY A 138 6.27 2.01 -26.45
C GLY A 138 6.06 3.15 -25.43
N PRO A 139 5.20 2.90 -24.43
CA PRO A 139 4.82 3.90 -23.42
C PRO A 139 6.03 4.43 -22.63
N GLN A 140 6.11 5.75 -22.46
CA GLN A 140 7.21 6.40 -21.77
C GLN A 140 6.76 7.00 -20.44
N ARG A 141 7.49 6.72 -19.36
CA ARG A 141 7.15 7.24 -18.03
C ARG A 141 7.31 8.76 -17.98
N VAL A 142 6.27 9.49 -17.55
CA VAL A 142 6.25 10.96 -17.45
C VAL A 142 7.48 11.50 -16.70
N LYS A 143 7.84 10.85 -15.58
CA LYS A 143 9.02 11.22 -14.78
C LYS A 143 10.32 11.18 -15.60
N THR A 144 10.49 10.13 -16.41
CA THR A 144 11.66 9.94 -17.29
C THR A 144 11.68 10.99 -18.38
N THR A 145 10.55 11.22 -19.04
CA THR A 145 10.42 12.23 -20.10
C THR A 145 10.73 13.63 -19.59
N ARG A 146 10.13 14.03 -18.46
CA ARG A 146 10.37 15.33 -17.81
C ARG A 146 11.84 15.56 -17.48
N ASN A 147 12.49 14.57 -16.89
CA ASN A 147 13.90 14.67 -16.50
C ASN A 147 14.83 14.82 -17.72
N ASN A 148 14.61 14.02 -18.77
CA ASN A 148 15.44 14.07 -19.98
C ASN A 148 15.26 15.37 -20.78
N LEU A 149 14.04 15.90 -20.83
CA LEU A 149 13.76 17.17 -21.51
C LEU A 149 14.27 18.39 -20.74
N GLY A 150 14.67 18.22 -19.46
CA GLY A 150 15.11 19.31 -18.59
C GLY A 150 14.03 20.35 -18.29
N ILE A 151 12.76 19.98 -18.48
CA ILE A 151 11.62 20.87 -18.31
C ILE A 151 11.03 20.79 -16.91
N GLY A 152 10.29 21.83 -16.52
CA GLY A 152 9.67 21.92 -15.22
C GLY A 152 8.42 21.09 -15.06
N SER A 153 7.28 21.78 -15.01
CA SER A 153 6.01 21.10 -15.17
C SER A 153 5.89 20.69 -16.63
N ILE A 154 5.65 19.40 -16.88
CA ILE A 154 5.35 18.83 -18.20
C ILE A 154 3.83 18.74 -18.45
N TRP A 155 3.04 18.92 -17.39
CA TRP A 155 1.60 18.72 -17.40
C TRP A 155 0.80 19.68 -18.29
N PRO A 156 1.17 20.98 -18.45
CA PRO A 156 0.50 21.86 -19.41
C PRO A 156 0.56 21.30 -20.84
N GLU A 157 1.77 20.88 -21.26
CA GLU A 157 2.02 20.31 -22.57
C GLU A 157 1.31 18.95 -22.73
N VAL A 158 1.35 18.10 -21.70
CA VAL A 158 0.63 16.82 -21.71
C VAL A 158 -0.87 17.02 -21.87
N ARG A 159 -1.49 17.93 -21.10
CA ARG A 159 -2.94 18.22 -21.22
C ARG A 159 -3.32 18.76 -22.60
N SER A 160 -2.51 19.67 -23.15
CA SER A 160 -2.73 20.23 -24.48
C SER A 160 -2.62 19.18 -25.58
N LEU A 161 -1.60 18.31 -25.50
CA LEU A 161 -1.40 17.21 -26.46
C LEU A 161 -2.44 16.09 -26.34
N ILE A 162 -2.99 15.84 -25.15
CA ILE A 162 -4.14 14.95 -24.97
C ILE A 162 -5.38 15.57 -25.61
N ALA A 163 -5.66 16.85 -25.34
CA ALA A 163 -6.83 17.55 -25.88
C ALA A 163 -6.81 17.63 -27.42
N SER A 164 -5.62 17.73 -28.00
CA SER A 164 -5.41 17.70 -29.46
C SER A 164 -5.20 16.30 -30.03
N GLY A 165 -5.27 15.24 -29.22
CA GLY A 165 -5.23 13.85 -29.68
C GLY A 165 -3.87 13.32 -30.15
N HIS A 166 -2.76 13.98 -29.80
CA HIS A 166 -1.40 13.55 -30.17
C HIS A 166 -0.84 12.45 -29.27
N ILE A 167 -1.22 12.47 -27.99
CA ILE A 167 -0.75 11.51 -26.99
C ILE A 167 -1.92 10.98 -26.16
N ILE A 168 -1.75 9.76 -25.66
CA ILE A 168 -2.56 9.17 -24.59
C ILE A 168 -1.72 9.21 -23.32
N HIS A 169 -2.38 9.56 -22.21
CA HIS A 169 -1.84 9.43 -20.87
C HIS A 169 -2.57 8.30 -20.15
N GLU A 170 -1.78 7.37 -19.62
CA GLU A 170 -2.27 6.25 -18.83
C GLU A 170 -1.62 6.30 -17.44
N THR A 171 -2.45 6.29 -16.41
CA THR A 171 -2.00 6.18 -15.02
C THR A 171 -2.06 4.72 -14.61
N VAL A 172 -0.89 4.09 -14.50
CA VAL A 172 -0.78 2.70 -14.05
C VAL A 172 -0.72 2.70 -12.52
N SER A 173 -1.71 2.08 -11.88
CA SER A 173 -1.71 1.92 -10.41
C SER A 173 -0.51 1.11 -9.94
N PRO A 174 0.02 1.35 -8.73
CA PRO A 174 1.06 0.53 -8.15
C PRO A 174 0.60 -0.94 -8.09
N GLN A 175 1.51 -1.89 -8.34
CA GLN A 175 1.18 -3.31 -8.29
C GLN A 175 0.68 -3.65 -6.89
N SER A 176 -0.42 -4.41 -6.80
CA SER A 176 -0.81 -4.99 -5.53
C SER A 176 0.30 -5.92 -5.01
N PRO A 177 0.55 -5.98 -3.69
CA PRO A 177 1.47 -6.95 -3.13
C PRO A 177 1.12 -8.35 -3.65
N SER A 178 2.13 -9.11 -4.08
CA SER A 178 1.92 -10.51 -4.43
C SER A 178 1.38 -11.25 -3.19
N VAL A 179 0.16 -11.75 -3.26
CA VAL A 179 -0.44 -12.52 -2.17
C VAL A 179 0.08 -13.95 -2.28
N LYS A 180 0.78 -14.43 -1.24
CA LYS A 180 1.10 -15.85 -1.09
C LYS A 180 0.14 -16.46 -0.09
N THR A 181 -0.73 -17.34 -0.56
CA THR A 181 -1.59 -18.14 0.30
C THR A 181 -0.80 -19.27 0.93
N ARG A 182 -0.92 -19.46 2.24
CA ARG A 182 -0.37 -20.61 2.97
C ARG A 182 -1.53 -21.36 3.60
N ARG A 183 -1.51 -22.70 3.48
CA ARG A 183 -2.49 -23.55 4.16
C ARG A 183 -2.13 -23.60 5.65
N VAL A 184 -3.07 -23.26 6.50
CA VAL A 184 -2.94 -23.30 7.95
C VAL A 184 -3.84 -24.38 8.52
N VAL A 185 -3.37 -25.07 9.55
CA VAL A 185 -4.16 -25.99 10.36
C VAL A 185 -4.59 -25.23 11.60
N ARG A 186 -5.90 -25.06 11.77
CA ARG A 186 -6.50 -24.30 12.87
C ARG A 186 -7.30 -25.23 13.77
N ILE A 187 -7.17 -25.10 15.09
CA ILE A 187 -8.04 -25.80 16.05
C ILE A 187 -9.44 -25.21 15.97
N VAL A 188 -10.43 -26.06 15.70
CA VAL A 188 -11.86 -25.67 15.67
C VAL A 188 -12.60 -26.13 16.92
N ARG A 189 -12.05 -27.12 17.63
CA ARG A 189 -12.59 -27.63 18.89
C ARG A 189 -11.46 -27.80 19.90
N SER A 190 -11.54 -27.04 20.99
CA SER A 190 -10.65 -27.18 22.14
C SER A 190 -10.93 -28.48 22.91
N LEU A 191 -9.90 -29.05 23.53
CA LEU A 191 -10.00 -30.21 24.42
C LEU A 191 -9.40 -29.82 25.78
N GLU A 192 -10.26 -29.40 26.70
CA GLU A 192 -9.86 -28.67 27.91
C GLU A 192 -9.39 -29.57 29.05
N ASN A 193 -9.81 -30.83 29.05
CA ASN A 193 -9.51 -31.79 30.11
C ASN A 193 -8.88 -33.09 29.58
N LEU A 194 -8.25 -33.84 30.50
CA LEU A 194 -7.54 -35.08 30.17
C LEU A 194 -8.47 -36.16 29.62
N LEU A 195 -9.73 -36.20 30.09
CA LEU A 195 -10.71 -37.21 29.66
C LEU A 195 -11.09 -37.02 28.19
N GLU A 196 -11.35 -35.79 27.76
CA GLU A 196 -11.63 -35.45 26.37
C GLU A 196 -10.45 -35.77 25.46
N ARG A 197 -9.22 -35.52 25.92
CA ARG A 197 -8.00 -35.85 25.16
C ARG A 197 -7.82 -37.36 25.02
N ASP A 198 -8.07 -38.12 26.08
CA ASP A 198 -7.98 -39.58 26.04
C ASP A 198 -9.03 -40.18 25.09
N GLN A 199 -10.28 -39.73 25.18
CA GLN A 199 -11.35 -40.13 24.26
C GLN A 199 -11.06 -39.75 22.81
N ALA A 200 -10.53 -38.54 22.59
CA ALA A 200 -10.23 -38.03 21.26
C ALA A 200 -9.07 -38.74 20.60
N PHE A 201 -7.98 -39.04 21.31
CA PHE A 201 -6.74 -39.56 20.71
C PHE A 201 -6.54 -41.06 20.94
N GLY A 202 -6.92 -41.61 22.09
CA GLY A 202 -6.65 -43.00 22.48
C GLY A 202 -5.18 -43.37 22.27
N ARG A 203 -4.92 -44.41 21.48
CA ARG A 203 -3.55 -44.85 21.12
C ARG A 203 -2.86 -43.97 20.06
N GLY A 204 -3.49 -42.89 19.61
CA GLY A 204 -2.99 -41.97 18.59
C GLY A 204 -1.99 -40.95 19.13
N GLU A 205 -0.83 -41.41 19.62
CA GLU A 205 0.18 -40.55 20.25
C GLU A 205 0.63 -39.39 19.35
N ARG A 206 0.89 -39.67 18.06
CA ARG A 206 1.24 -38.63 17.07
C ARG A 206 0.13 -37.60 16.82
N GLN A 207 -1.14 -37.98 16.96
CA GLN A 207 -2.26 -37.03 16.83
C GLN A 207 -2.35 -36.12 18.06
N ARG A 208 -2.13 -36.67 19.25
CA ARG A 208 -2.06 -35.90 20.50
C ARG A 208 -0.92 -34.90 20.49
N GLU A 209 0.27 -35.32 20.06
CA GLU A 209 1.45 -34.44 19.92
C GLU A 209 1.19 -33.31 18.91
N ALA A 210 0.67 -33.64 17.72
CA ALA A 210 0.37 -32.64 16.70
C ALA A 210 -0.69 -31.63 17.18
N PHE A 211 -1.73 -32.09 17.85
CA PHE A 211 -2.76 -31.21 18.41
C PHE A 211 -2.19 -30.29 19.51
N GLY A 212 -1.40 -30.84 20.43
CA GLY A 212 -0.74 -30.06 21.48
C GLY A 212 0.25 -29.03 20.94
N PHE A 213 0.95 -29.33 19.84
CA PHE A 213 1.81 -28.37 19.17
C PHE A 213 1.02 -27.19 18.59
N ILE A 214 -0.11 -27.46 17.93
CA ILE A 214 -0.96 -26.40 17.36
C ILE A 214 -1.55 -25.53 18.47
N GLU A 215 -1.97 -26.14 19.59
CA GLU A 215 -2.48 -25.44 20.78
C GLU A 215 -1.42 -24.51 21.38
N ALA A 216 -0.21 -25.02 21.61
CA ALA A 216 0.92 -24.24 22.15
C ALA A 216 1.35 -23.09 21.24
N ALA A 217 1.14 -23.21 19.92
CA ALA A 217 1.44 -22.17 18.95
C ALA A 217 0.33 -21.11 18.79
N GLY A 218 -0.70 -21.12 19.66
CA GLY A 218 -1.80 -20.17 19.62
C GLY A 218 -2.96 -20.60 18.73
N ASN A 219 -3.24 -21.91 18.67
CA ASN A 219 -4.36 -22.54 17.96
C ASN A 219 -4.32 -22.52 16.42
N SER A 220 -3.25 -22.03 15.80
CA SER A 220 -3.09 -22.02 14.35
C SER A 220 -1.62 -22.17 13.94
N VAL A 221 -1.34 -23.08 13.00
CA VAL A 221 0.02 -23.32 12.49
C VAL A 221 -0.01 -23.60 10.98
N GLU A 222 1.01 -23.15 10.26
CA GLU A 222 1.18 -23.50 8.85
C GLU A 222 1.32 -25.03 8.63
N LEU A 223 0.54 -25.59 7.70
CA LEU A 223 0.58 -27.02 7.36
C LEU A 223 1.98 -27.47 6.92
N ALA A 224 2.72 -26.60 6.23
CA ALA A 224 4.09 -26.88 5.81
C ALA A 224 5.04 -27.04 7.02
N ARG A 225 4.89 -26.19 8.04
CA ARG A 225 5.68 -26.28 9.28
C ARG A 225 5.40 -27.59 10.02
N LEU A 226 4.12 -27.92 10.21
CA LEU A 226 3.73 -29.20 10.83
C LEU A 226 4.30 -30.42 10.09
N THR A 227 4.30 -30.39 8.75
CA THR A 227 4.66 -31.57 7.95
C THR A 227 6.15 -31.68 7.63
N LYS A 228 6.86 -30.57 7.47
CA LYS A 228 8.26 -30.56 7.05
C LYS A 228 9.25 -30.33 8.19
N GLU A 229 8.92 -29.43 9.13
CA GLU A 229 9.83 -29.05 10.22
C GLU A 229 9.60 -29.95 11.43
N GLU A 230 8.33 -30.12 11.83
CA GLU A 230 7.96 -30.91 13.00
C GLU A 230 7.76 -32.41 12.69
N GLY A 231 7.82 -32.79 11.41
CA GLY A 231 7.80 -34.19 10.96
C GLY A 231 6.46 -34.92 11.10
N PHE A 232 5.33 -34.21 11.33
CA PHE A 232 4.01 -34.85 11.36
C PHE A 232 3.55 -35.24 9.94
N SER A 233 3.15 -36.49 9.74
CA SER A 233 2.67 -36.90 8.42
C SER A 233 1.34 -36.22 8.06
N ARG A 234 1.06 -36.05 6.75
CA ARG A 234 -0.24 -35.55 6.28
C ARG A 234 -1.42 -36.41 6.79
N GLY A 235 -1.20 -37.70 7.01
CA GLY A 235 -2.20 -38.61 7.58
C GLY A 235 -2.62 -38.24 9.01
N VAL A 236 -1.69 -37.72 9.82
CA VAL A 236 -1.98 -37.22 11.18
C VAL A 236 -2.92 -36.02 11.10
N VAL A 237 -2.62 -35.05 10.23
CA VAL A 237 -3.48 -33.86 10.03
C VAL A 237 -4.86 -34.27 9.52
N THR A 238 -4.94 -35.15 8.51
CA THR A 238 -6.23 -35.64 7.99
C THR A 238 -7.05 -36.35 9.07
N ALA A 239 -6.41 -37.12 9.95
CA ALA A 239 -7.10 -37.80 11.05
C ALA A 239 -7.66 -36.81 12.08
N LEU A 240 -6.89 -35.76 12.42
CA LEU A 240 -7.37 -34.68 13.29
C LEU A 240 -8.54 -33.92 12.66
N THR A 241 -8.50 -33.69 11.35
CA THR A 241 -9.61 -33.07 10.61
C THR A 241 -10.85 -33.96 10.59
N LYS A 242 -10.70 -35.26 10.36
CA LYS A 242 -11.80 -36.22 10.39
C LYS A 242 -12.47 -36.31 11.77
N LYS A 243 -11.70 -36.08 12.84
CA LYS A 243 -12.20 -36.02 14.23
C LYS A 243 -12.87 -34.68 14.58
N GLY A 244 -12.87 -33.71 13.65
CA GLY A 244 -13.45 -32.39 13.88
C GLY A 244 -12.70 -31.55 14.92
N LEU A 245 -11.42 -31.85 15.13
CA LEU A 245 -10.58 -31.12 16.10
C LEU A 245 -9.86 -29.93 15.46
N VAL A 246 -9.45 -30.11 14.20
CA VAL A 246 -8.78 -29.09 13.42
C VAL A 246 -9.37 -29.00 12.02
N GLU A 247 -9.22 -27.86 11.37
CA GLU A 247 -9.51 -27.70 9.95
C GLU A 247 -8.28 -27.16 9.22
N VAL A 248 -8.24 -27.34 7.90
CA VAL A 248 -7.17 -26.79 7.06
C VAL A 248 -7.75 -25.69 6.18
N VAL A 249 -7.35 -24.45 6.42
CA VAL A 249 -7.79 -23.24 5.70
C VAL A 249 -6.67 -22.72 4.80
#